data_AF-X1RT69-F1
#
_entry.id   AF-X1RT69-F1
#
_cell.length_a   1.000
_cell.length_b   1.000
_cell.length_c   1.000
_cell.angle_alpha   90.00
_cell.angle_beta   90.00
_cell.angle_gamma   90.00
#
_symmetry.space_group_name_H-M   'P 1'
#
loop_
_entity.id
_entity.type
_entity.pdbx_description
1 polymer ?
#
loop_
_entity_poly.entity_id
_entity_poly.type
_entity_poly.pdbx_seq_one_letter_code
_entity_poly.pdbx_strand_id
1 'polypeptide(L)'
;DRNLCRLDAFRRRFIFDLSSDDKLDIYQIFLDFYYALEIDFIKFSDEYSQKGRMKKYSVEALISLLDELDFGYKGRKDLRAIFDFLCTIEDIRPGIDFIDKKNSDSKKNYIVFTISKLRSKIRRKFNSGNLVKRSPVSVSKCLHLLAPNFFPLWDRKIAQEYKCGYVKRPNEQYYFFCEKAKHISAIIKDYKECKRSGKSILKLLDEYNYAKYTKGWID
;
A
#
# COMPACT_ATOMS: atom_id res chain seq x y z
N ASP A 1 -8.56 -3.15 -19.45
CA ASP A 1 -9.89 -2.55 -19.70
C ASP A 1 -10.98 -2.89 -18.69
N ARG A 2 -11.19 -4.16 -18.29
CA ARG A 2 -12.29 -4.56 -17.38
C ARG A 2 -12.47 -3.68 -16.12
N ASN A 3 -11.39 -3.26 -15.47
CA ASN A 3 -11.47 -2.46 -14.23
C ASN A 3 -11.86 -1.00 -14.48
N LEU A 4 -11.46 -0.44 -15.62
CA LEU A 4 -11.85 0.92 -15.99
C LEU A 4 -13.35 0.96 -16.32
N CYS A 5 -13.88 -0.04 -17.02
CA CYS A 5 -15.32 -0.13 -17.30
C CYS A 5 -16.16 -0.20 -16.01
N ARG A 6 -15.73 -0.99 -15.01
CA ARG A 6 -16.44 -1.03 -13.72
C ARG A 6 -16.31 0.29 -12.96
N LEU A 7 -15.15 0.93 -12.99
CA LEU A 7 -14.94 2.25 -12.37
C LEU A 7 -15.82 3.34 -12.98
N ASP A 8 -16.06 3.29 -14.29
CA ASP A 8 -16.91 4.26 -14.98
C ASP A 8 -18.35 4.24 -14.47
N ALA A 9 -18.87 3.08 -14.05
CA ALA A 9 -20.16 2.98 -13.39
C ALA A 9 -20.19 3.77 -12.06
N PHE A 10 -19.12 3.73 -11.28
CA PHE A 10 -19.02 4.43 -10.00
C PHE A 10 -18.73 5.94 -10.15
N ARG A 11 -18.03 6.36 -11.21
CA ARG A 11 -17.69 7.76 -11.47
C ARG A 11 -18.90 8.69 -11.60
N ARG A 12 -20.02 8.14 -12.08
CA ARG A 12 -21.27 8.87 -12.32
C ARG A 12 -22.24 8.81 -11.14
N ARG A 13 -21.84 8.13 -10.06
CA ARG A 13 -22.65 7.89 -8.89
C ARG A 13 -22.05 8.62 -7.69
N PHE A 14 -22.87 8.78 -6.68
CA PHE A 14 -22.46 9.27 -5.38
C PHE A 14 -22.49 8.13 -4.37
N ILE A 15 -21.77 8.30 -3.26
CA ILE A 15 -21.73 7.28 -2.20
C ILE A 15 -23.11 6.94 -1.63
N PHE A 16 -24.08 7.87 -1.69
CA PHE A 16 -25.45 7.61 -1.25
C PHE A 16 -26.19 6.60 -2.15
N ASP A 17 -25.72 6.40 -3.39
CA ASP A 17 -26.23 5.41 -4.33
C ASP A 17 -25.68 4.00 -4.09
N LEU A 18 -24.75 3.82 -3.13
CA LEU A 18 -24.16 2.51 -2.80
C LEU A 18 -25.26 1.51 -2.43
N SER A 19 -25.28 0.35 -3.06
CA SER A 19 -26.23 -0.75 -2.79
C SER A 19 -25.50 -2.05 -2.47
N SER A 20 -26.26 -3.07 -2.06
CA SER A 20 -25.72 -4.42 -1.85
C SER A 20 -25.14 -5.04 -3.12
N ASP A 21 -25.63 -4.66 -4.29
CA ASP A 21 -25.21 -5.21 -5.58
C ASP A 21 -23.79 -4.76 -5.95
N ASP A 22 -23.35 -3.60 -5.43
CA ASP A 22 -22.01 -3.07 -5.66
C ASP A 22 -20.93 -3.87 -4.93
N LYS A 23 -21.29 -4.66 -3.92
CA LYS A 23 -20.35 -5.29 -2.99
C LYS A 23 -19.28 -6.11 -3.70
N LEU A 24 -19.69 -6.95 -4.65
CA LEU A 24 -18.76 -7.82 -5.37
C LEU A 24 -17.82 -7.03 -6.28
N ASP A 25 -18.32 -5.99 -6.95
CA ASP A 25 -17.50 -5.13 -7.80
C ASP A 25 -16.51 -4.31 -6.98
N ILE A 26 -16.93 -3.76 -5.84
CA ILE A 26 -16.03 -3.04 -4.92
C ILE A 26 -14.96 -3.99 -4.38
N TYR A 27 -15.32 -5.20 -3.98
CA TYR A 27 -14.35 -6.20 -3.53
C TYR A 27 -13.32 -6.50 -4.59
N GLN A 28 -13.76 -6.75 -5.83
CA GLN A 28 -12.88 -7.14 -6.91
C GLN A 28 -11.98 -5.98 -7.34
N ILE A 29 -12.53 -4.79 -7.56
CA ILE A 29 -11.75 -3.59 -7.91
C ILE A 29 -10.71 -3.32 -6.81
N PHE A 30 -11.13 -3.37 -5.55
CA PHE A 30 -10.20 -3.14 -4.43
C PHE A 30 -9.05 -4.15 -4.47
N LEU A 31 -9.33 -5.45 -4.63
CA LEU A 31 -8.30 -6.47 -4.71
C LEU A 31 -7.39 -6.27 -5.92
N ASP A 32 -7.94 -5.94 -7.08
CA ASP A 32 -7.15 -5.71 -8.29
C ASP A 32 -6.16 -4.55 -8.10
N PHE A 33 -6.62 -3.42 -7.52
CA PHE A 33 -5.72 -2.32 -7.16
C PHE A 33 -4.77 -2.70 -6.02
N TYR A 34 -5.20 -3.51 -5.07
CA TYR A 34 -4.36 -3.95 -3.95
C TYR A 34 -3.16 -4.77 -4.41
N TYR A 35 -3.33 -5.58 -5.46
CA TYR A 35 -2.24 -6.30 -6.10
C TYR A 35 -1.49 -5.45 -7.13
N ALA A 36 -2.16 -4.55 -7.86
CA ALA A 36 -1.50 -3.69 -8.85
C ALA A 36 -0.64 -2.58 -8.22
N LEU A 37 -1.03 -2.05 -7.06
CA LEU A 37 -0.29 -1.04 -6.28
C LEU A 37 0.69 -1.67 -5.27
N GLU A 38 0.98 -2.96 -5.44
CA GLU A 38 2.05 -3.63 -4.70
C GLU A 38 3.36 -2.88 -4.87
N ILE A 39 4.06 -2.63 -3.76
CA ILE A 39 5.39 -2.03 -3.84
C ILE A 39 6.32 -3.05 -4.47
N ASP A 40 6.68 -2.79 -5.73
CA ASP A 40 7.49 -3.69 -6.54
C ASP A 40 8.99 -3.65 -6.19
N PHE A 41 9.40 -2.76 -5.28
CA PHE A 41 10.81 -2.57 -4.93
C PHE A 41 11.08 -2.84 -3.45
N ILE A 42 12.14 -3.60 -3.17
CA ILE A 42 12.62 -3.88 -1.82
C ILE A 42 14.06 -3.42 -1.71
N LYS A 43 14.38 -2.61 -0.70
CA LYS A 43 15.71 -2.01 -0.53
C LYS A 43 16.37 -2.57 0.71
N PHE A 44 17.51 -3.23 0.56
CA PHE A 44 18.38 -3.65 1.66
C PHE A 44 19.52 -2.64 1.82
N SER A 45 19.80 -2.23 3.05
CA SER A 45 20.86 -1.27 3.37
C SER A 45 21.87 -1.84 4.37
N ASP A 46 23.02 -1.20 4.45
CA ASP A 46 24.13 -1.46 5.38
C ASP A 46 23.89 -0.98 6.83
N GLU A 47 22.71 -0.42 7.13
CA GLU A 47 22.41 0.09 8.46
C GLU A 47 22.23 -1.01 9.52
N TYR A 48 23.07 -0.96 10.55
CA TYR A 48 22.78 -1.56 11.85
C TYR A 48 21.64 -0.81 12.57
N SER A 49 20.81 -1.55 13.31
CA SER A 49 19.78 -0.95 14.13
C SER A 49 20.38 -0.27 15.36
N GLN A 50 20.24 1.05 15.47
CA GLN A 50 20.66 1.82 16.65
C GLN A 50 19.90 1.45 17.95
N LYS A 51 18.90 0.55 17.89
CA LYS A 51 18.05 0.18 19.04
C LYS A 51 17.96 -1.34 19.29
N GLY A 52 18.96 -2.12 18.90
CA GLY A 52 19.05 -3.56 19.21
C GLY A 52 17.99 -4.47 18.57
N ARG A 53 17.07 -3.94 17.74
CA ARG A 53 16.11 -4.73 16.95
C ARG A 53 16.58 -4.86 15.51
N MET A 54 16.83 -6.06 14.99
CA MET A 54 17.18 -6.24 13.57
C MET A 54 16.20 -5.48 12.66
N LYS A 55 16.74 -4.64 11.78
CA LYS A 55 15.92 -3.99 10.74
C LYS A 55 15.51 -5.07 9.75
N LYS A 56 14.22 -5.10 9.41
CA LYS A 56 13.64 -6.02 8.41
C LYS A 56 14.35 -6.01 7.05
N TYR A 57 15.16 -4.98 6.77
CA TYR A 57 15.84 -4.77 5.50
C TYR A 57 17.34 -4.46 5.70
N SER A 58 18.00 -5.11 6.65
CA SER A 58 19.46 -5.05 6.83
C SER A 58 20.22 -6.07 5.98
N VAL A 59 21.55 -5.96 5.93
CA VAL A 59 22.43 -6.96 5.33
C VAL A 59 22.19 -8.36 5.91
N GLU A 60 22.01 -8.48 7.22
CA GLU A 60 21.75 -9.76 7.89
C GLU A 60 20.41 -10.35 7.46
N ALA A 61 19.37 -9.52 7.33
CA ALA A 61 18.07 -9.97 6.81
C ALA A 61 18.19 -10.45 5.35
N LEU A 62 19.04 -9.81 4.55
CA LEU A 62 19.32 -10.26 3.19
C LEU A 62 20.06 -11.61 3.19
N ILE A 63 21.10 -11.78 4.01
CA ILE A 63 21.84 -13.04 4.10
C ILE A 63 20.91 -14.18 4.55
N SER A 64 20.10 -13.95 5.59
CA SER A 64 19.09 -14.92 6.04
C SER A 64 18.12 -15.32 4.93
N LEU A 65 17.69 -14.35 4.11
CA LEU A 65 16.84 -14.62 2.95
C LEU A 65 17.57 -15.45 1.89
N LEU A 66 18.87 -15.21 1.64
CA LEU A 66 19.67 -16.01 0.71
C LEU A 66 19.84 -17.45 1.19
N ASP A 67 19.95 -17.65 2.50
CA ASP A 67 19.99 -18.99 3.11
C ASP A 67 18.64 -19.71 2.96
N GLU A 68 17.51 -19.04 3.20
CA GLU A 68 16.15 -19.58 2.97
C GLU A 68 15.84 -19.92 1.50
N LEU A 69 16.64 -19.36 0.59
CA LEU A 69 16.57 -19.58 -0.86
C LEU A 69 17.59 -20.63 -1.34
N ASP A 70 18.35 -21.23 -0.43
CA ASP A 70 19.39 -22.23 -0.70
C ASP A 70 20.51 -21.72 -1.63
N PHE A 71 20.82 -20.41 -1.59
CA PHE A 71 21.91 -19.83 -2.38
C PHE A 71 23.28 -19.92 -1.68
N GLY A 72 23.32 -20.11 -0.36
CA GLY A 72 24.54 -20.43 0.38
C GLY A 72 25.63 -19.36 0.35
N TYR A 73 25.29 -18.09 0.56
CA TYR A 73 26.26 -17.00 0.55
C TYR A 73 27.21 -17.07 1.76
N LYS A 74 28.51 -17.28 1.51
CA LYS A 74 29.57 -17.34 2.55
C LYS A 74 30.60 -16.20 2.47
N GLY A 75 30.31 -15.17 1.67
CA GLY A 75 31.23 -14.06 1.41
C GLY A 75 31.27 -13.01 2.53
N ARG A 76 31.89 -11.88 2.24
CA ARG A 76 31.96 -10.73 3.17
C ARG A 76 30.56 -10.16 3.43
N LYS A 77 30.31 -9.70 4.66
CA LYS A 77 29.03 -9.09 5.05
C LYS A 77 28.93 -7.61 4.67
N ASP A 78 29.38 -7.26 3.48
CA ASP A 78 29.24 -5.92 2.91
C ASP A 78 28.29 -5.98 1.70
N LEU A 79 27.49 -4.91 1.51
CA LEU A 79 26.49 -4.87 0.44
C LEU A 79 27.10 -5.06 -0.94
N ARG A 80 28.34 -4.63 -1.17
CA ARG A 80 28.92 -4.73 -2.51
C ARG A 80 29.27 -6.18 -2.83
N ALA A 81 29.91 -6.89 -1.92
CA ALA A 81 30.21 -8.31 -2.09
C ALA A 81 28.93 -9.15 -2.25
N ILE A 82 27.88 -8.84 -1.50
CA ILE A 82 26.58 -9.52 -1.65
C ILE A 82 25.97 -9.22 -3.02
N PHE A 83 26.00 -7.97 -3.47
CA PHE A 83 25.50 -7.59 -4.80
C PHE A 83 26.25 -8.33 -5.91
N ASP A 84 27.58 -8.34 -5.86
CA ASP A 84 28.42 -9.01 -6.85
C ASP A 84 28.10 -10.52 -6.90
N PHE A 85 27.87 -11.17 -5.76
CA PHE A 85 27.38 -12.55 -5.70
C PHE A 85 25.98 -12.71 -6.31
N LEU A 86 25.03 -11.83 -5.98
CA LEU A 86 23.68 -11.90 -6.53
C LEU A 86 23.65 -11.75 -8.07
N CYS A 87 24.58 -10.98 -8.64
CA CYS A 87 24.75 -10.86 -10.10
C CYS A 87 25.13 -12.18 -10.78
N THR A 88 25.67 -13.17 -10.03
CA THR A 88 25.97 -14.51 -10.56
C THR A 88 24.75 -15.43 -10.64
N ILE A 89 23.66 -15.08 -9.95
CA ILE A 89 22.44 -15.91 -9.88
C ILE A 89 21.49 -15.49 -11.01
N GLU A 90 21.33 -16.35 -12.02
CA GLU A 90 20.52 -16.08 -13.21
C GLU A 90 19.07 -15.67 -12.87
N ASP A 91 18.48 -16.30 -11.85
CA ASP A 91 17.10 -16.05 -11.44
C ASP A 91 16.88 -14.71 -10.72
N ILE A 92 17.95 -14.11 -10.19
CA ILE A 92 17.94 -12.84 -9.43
C ILE A 92 18.41 -11.67 -10.28
N ARG A 93 19.47 -11.89 -11.07
CA ARG A 93 20.19 -10.85 -11.81
C ARG A 93 19.30 -9.83 -12.54
N PRO A 94 18.20 -10.22 -13.24
CA PRO A 94 17.35 -9.26 -13.95
C PRO A 94 16.59 -8.28 -13.04
N GLY A 95 16.42 -8.63 -11.77
CA GLY A 95 15.61 -7.90 -10.82
C GLY A 95 16.41 -7.28 -9.68
N ILE A 96 17.71 -7.06 -9.83
CA ILE A 96 18.52 -6.37 -8.81
C ILE A 96 19.27 -5.18 -9.36
N ASP A 97 19.36 -4.13 -8.55
CA ASP A 97 20.16 -2.94 -8.81
C ASP A 97 20.97 -2.56 -7.57
N PHE A 98 22.16 -2.00 -7.78
CA PHE A 98 22.96 -1.40 -6.72
C PHE A 98 22.87 0.12 -6.81
N ILE A 99 22.42 0.77 -5.74
CA ILE A 99 22.39 2.22 -5.66
C ILE A 99 23.54 2.68 -4.75
N ASP A 100 24.57 3.24 -5.36
CA ASP A 100 25.67 3.92 -4.66
C ASP A 100 25.29 5.39 -4.43
N LYS A 101 25.16 5.80 -3.16
CA LYS A 101 24.82 7.21 -2.82
C LYS A 101 25.98 7.96 -2.16
N LYS A 102 27.21 7.76 -2.64
CA LYS A 102 28.39 8.53 -2.20
C LYS A 102 28.18 10.06 -2.12
N ASN A 103 27.34 10.63 -2.99
CA ASN A 103 27.12 12.08 -3.10
C ASN A 103 25.75 12.56 -2.62
N SER A 104 24.96 11.75 -1.92
CA SER A 104 23.64 12.16 -1.41
C SER A 104 23.67 12.41 0.10
N ASP A 105 22.77 13.27 0.58
CA ASP A 105 22.59 13.58 2.01
C ASP A 105 22.41 12.33 2.90
N SER A 106 21.95 11.22 2.31
CA SER A 106 21.75 9.96 3.00
C SER A 106 23.01 9.11 3.14
N LYS A 107 24.05 9.31 2.31
CA LYS A 107 25.33 8.54 2.25
C LYS A 107 25.19 7.00 2.34
N LYS A 108 24.06 6.44 1.90
CA LYS A 108 23.71 5.02 2.09
C LYS A 108 23.71 4.24 0.79
N ASN A 109 24.33 3.07 0.82
CA ASN A 109 24.27 2.12 -0.28
C ASN A 109 23.04 1.23 -0.13
N TYR A 110 22.46 0.83 -1.25
CA TYR A 110 21.32 -0.07 -1.26
C TYR A 110 21.48 -1.16 -2.33
N ILE A 111 21.05 -2.38 -2.00
CA ILE A 111 20.62 -3.35 -3.00
C ILE A 111 19.12 -3.23 -3.13
N VAL A 112 18.64 -2.98 -4.35
CA VAL A 112 17.22 -2.88 -4.66
C VAL A 112 16.79 -4.09 -5.47
N PHE A 113 15.79 -4.82 -4.97
CA PHE A 113 15.12 -5.89 -5.69
C PHE A 113 13.86 -5.33 -6.36
N THR A 114 13.72 -5.52 -7.67
CA THR A 114 12.49 -5.29 -8.44
C THR A 114 11.76 -6.63 -8.57
N ILE A 115 10.70 -6.83 -7.79
CA ILE A 115 10.05 -8.12 -7.58
C ILE A 115 9.41 -8.67 -8.86
N SER A 116 8.83 -7.81 -9.68
CA SER A 116 8.23 -8.16 -10.97
C SER A 116 9.23 -8.74 -11.98
N LYS A 117 10.52 -8.41 -11.83
CA LYS A 117 11.61 -8.90 -12.70
C LYS A 117 12.26 -10.20 -12.21
N LEU A 118 11.93 -10.66 -10.99
CA LEU A 118 12.46 -11.92 -10.44
C LEU A 118 11.72 -13.13 -11.03
N ARG A 119 12.43 -14.27 -11.18
CA ARG A 119 11.76 -15.53 -11.55
C ARG A 119 10.70 -15.94 -10.52
N SER A 120 9.65 -16.60 -10.99
CA SER A 120 8.44 -16.93 -10.20
C SER A 120 8.73 -17.71 -8.91
N LYS A 121 9.72 -18.61 -8.89
CA LYS A 121 10.17 -19.33 -7.69
C LYS A 121 10.64 -18.38 -6.59
N ILE A 122 11.50 -17.42 -6.94
CA ILE A 122 12.04 -16.43 -6.01
C ILE A 122 10.96 -15.45 -5.58
N ARG A 123 10.16 -14.95 -6.53
CA ARG A 123 9.04 -14.06 -6.24
C ARG A 123 8.07 -14.65 -5.21
N ARG A 124 7.77 -15.96 -5.27
CA ARG A 124 6.93 -16.64 -4.27
C ARG A 124 7.52 -16.60 -2.87
N LYS A 125 8.84 -16.78 -2.73
CA LYS A 125 9.56 -16.73 -1.44
C LYS A 125 9.55 -15.32 -0.84
N PHE A 126 9.76 -14.29 -1.66
CA PHE A 126 9.61 -12.90 -1.23
C PHE A 126 8.19 -12.57 -0.74
N ASN A 127 7.17 -13.14 -1.40
CA ASN A 127 5.78 -13.01 -0.97
C ASN A 127 5.50 -13.75 0.34
N SER A 128 5.97 -14.99 0.51
CA SER A 128 5.77 -15.76 1.74
C SER A 128 6.49 -15.17 2.94
N GLY A 129 7.66 -14.54 2.72
CA GLY A 129 8.41 -13.83 3.77
C GLY A 129 7.79 -12.49 4.19
N ASN A 130 6.60 -12.12 3.68
CA ASN A 130 5.95 -10.82 3.92
C ASN A 130 6.87 -9.62 3.60
N LEU A 131 7.81 -9.77 2.66
CA LEU A 131 8.76 -8.71 2.30
C LEU A 131 8.11 -7.70 1.35
N VAL A 132 7.22 -8.19 0.50
CA VAL A 132 6.36 -7.42 -0.40
C VAL A 132 5.29 -6.69 0.41
N LYS A 133 5.21 -5.37 0.24
CA LYS A 133 4.24 -4.52 0.95
C LYS A 133 3.10 -4.15 0.03
N ARG A 134 1.88 -4.37 0.51
CA ARG A 134 0.64 -3.85 -0.08
C ARG A 134 0.01 -2.87 0.89
N SER A 135 -0.58 -1.80 0.36
CA SER A 135 -1.09 -0.69 1.16
C SER A 135 -2.57 -0.47 0.86
N PRO A 136 -3.49 -0.94 1.73
CA PRO A 136 -4.92 -0.67 1.61
C PRO A 136 -5.23 0.83 1.52
N VAL A 137 -4.44 1.64 2.22
CA VAL A 137 -4.51 3.11 2.16
C VAL A 137 -4.21 3.64 0.76
N SER A 138 -3.24 3.06 0.06
CA SER A 138 -2.90 3.49 -1.32
C SER A 138 -4.02 3.13 -2.29
N VAL A 139 -4.65 1.97 -2.10
CA VAL A 139 -5.84 1.56 -2.88
C VAL A 139 -6.98 2.54 -2.67
N SER A 140 -7.36 2.84 -1.43
CA SER A 140 -8.44 3.79 -1.15
C SER A 140 -8.15 5.18 -1.74
N LYS A 141 -6.91 5.67 -1.65
CA LYS A 141 -6.51 6.94 -2.29
C LYS A 141 -6.66 6.89 -3.79
N CYS A 142 -6.24 5.81 -4.43
CA CYS A 142 -6.39 5.63 -5.88
C CYS A 142 -7.88 5.61 -6.28
N LEU A 143 -8.72 4.83 -5.58
CA LEU A 143 -10.16 4.77 -5.84
C LEU A 143 -10.84 6.12 -5.64
N HIS A 144 -10.49 6.85 -4.58
CA HIS A 144 -11.02 8.20 -4.34
C HIS A 144 -10.63 9.18 -5.45
N LEU A 145 -9.37 9.15 -5.92
CA LEU A 145 -8.96 9.98 -7.05
C LEU A 145 -9.72 9.62 -8.34
N LEU A 146 -10.04 8.33 -8.54
CA LEU A 146 -10.70 7.86 -9.75
C LEU A 146 -12.23 8.05 -9.75
N ALA A 147 -12.89 8.04 -8.59
CA ALA A 147 -14.31 8.34 -8.43
C ALA A 147 -14.58 9.07 -7.08
N PRO A 148 -14.27 10.38 -6.99
CA PRO A 148 -14.22 11.14 -5.74
C PRO A 148 -15.58 11.37 -5.07
N ASN A 149 -16.68 11.13 -5.80
CA ASN A 149 -18.04 11.23 -5.28
C ASN A 149 -18.55 9.91 -4.70
N PHE A 150 -17.89 8.79 -5.01
CA PHE A 150 -18.34 7.46 -4.65
C PHE A 150 -17.41 6.77 -3.64
N PHE A 151 -16.09 6.81 -3.83
CA PHE A 151 -15.15 6.09 -2.97
C PHE A 151 -14.60 6.98 -1.86
N PRO A 152 -14.84 6.67 -0.56
CA PRO A 152 -14.33 7.48 0.53
C PRO A 152 -12.82 7.22 0.77
N LEU A 153 -12.13 8.24 1.29
CA LEU A 153 -10.75 8.12 1.76
C LEU A 153 -10.69 7.38 3.10
N TRP A 154 -9.76 6.43 3.17
CA TRP A 154 -9.66 5.47 4.25
C TRP A 154 -8.21 5.32 4.69
N ASP A 155 -7.80 6.10 5.69
CA ASP A 155 -6.48 6.02 6.33
C ASP A 155 -6.49 5.21 7.63
N ARG A 156 -5.30 4.87 8.14
CA ARG A 156 -5.16 3.95 9.28
C ARG A 156 -5.89 4.42 10.54
N LYS A 157 -5.81 5.71 10.86
CA LYS A 157 -6.46 6.25 12.06
C LYS A 157 -7.97 6.24 11.87
N ILE A 158 -8.44 6.72 10.72
CA ILE A 158 -9.86 6.69 10.35
C ILE A 158 -10.40 5.26 10.42
N ALA A 159 -9.70 4.29 9.81
CA ALA A 159 -10.09 2.89 9.83
C ALA A 159 -10.22 2.31 11.25
N GLN A 160 -9.36 2.73 12.18
CA GLN A 160 -9.43 2.29 13.58
C GLN A 160 -10.66 2.86 14.28
N GLU A 161 -10.91 4.16 14.12
CA GLU A 161 -12.06 4.86 14.74
C GLU A 161 -13.40 4.32 14.24
N TYR A 162 -13.49 4.04 12.94
CA TYR A 162 -14.67 3.43 12.33
C TYR A 162 -14.77 1.91 12.51
N LYS A 163 -13.83 1.30 13.28
CA LYS A 163 -13.77 -0.15 13.56
C LYS A 163 -13.69 -1.02 12.30
N CYS A 164 -12.99 -0.54 11.29
CA CYS A 164 -12.76 -1.20 10.00
C CYS A 164 -11.25 -1.33 9.69
N GLY A 165 -10.47 -1.87 10.64
CA GLY A 165 -9.01 -1.98 10.48
C GLY A 165 -8.56 -2.96 9.38
N TYR A 166 -7.38 -2.71 8.78
CA TYR A 166 -6.87 -3.42 7.59
C TYR A 166 -6.35 -4.84 7.79
N VAL A 167 -6.28 -5.33 9.02
CA VAL A 167 -5.44 -6.51 9.35
C VAL A 167 -5.95 -7.77 8.67
N LYS A 168 -7.27 -7.92 8.53
CA LYS A 168 -7.90 -9.09 7.90
C LYS A 168 -8.91 -8.61 6.87
N ARG A 169 -8.85 -9.18 5.66
CA ARG A 169 -9.82 -8.97 4.56
C ARG A 169 -10.04 -7.47 4.24
N PRO A 170 -8.98 -6.74 3.81
CA PRO A 170 -9.02 -5.28 3.67
C PRO A 170 -10.10 -4.78 2.69
N ASN A 171 -10.41 -5.54 1.64
CA ASN A 171 -11.50 -5.23 0.70
C ASN A 171 -12.88 -5.19 1.38
N GLU A 172 -13.13 -6.09 2.34
CA GLU A 172 -14.41 -6.16 3.05
C GLU A 172 -14.53 -5.07 4.09
N GLN A 173 -13.43 -4.80 4.79
CA GLN A 173 -13.34 -3.70 5.74
C GLN A 173 -13.51 -2.35 5.02
N TYR A 174 -13.00 -2.23 3.80
CA TYR A 174 -13.20 -1.03 2.98
C TYR A 174 -14.67 -0.85 2.58
N TYR A 175 -15.33 -1.91 2.14
CA TYR A 175 -16.76 -1.86 1.82
C TYR A 175 -17.60 -1.50 3.05
N PHE A 176 -17.32 -2.09 4.22
CA PHE A 176 -17.99 -1.73 5.47
C PHE A 176 -17.79 -0.25 5.82
N PHE A 177 -16.61 0.29 5.53
CA PHE A 177 -16.37 1.73 5.65
C PHE A 177 -17.18 2.55 4.62
N CYS A 178 -17.32 2.07 3.39
CA CYS A 178 -18.20 2.69 2.39
C CYS A 178 -19.66 2.74 2.87
N GLU A 179 -20.16 1.69 3.52
CA GLU A 179 -21.52 1.68 4.10
C GLU A 179 -21.68 2.74 5.19
N LYS A 180 -20.68 2.90 6.08
CA LYS A 180 -20.70 3.97 7.09
C LYS A 180 -20.64 5.36 6.46
N ALA A 181 -19.78 5.54 5.47
CA ALA A 181 -19.65 6.78 4.72
C ALA A 181 -20.96 7.14 4.00
N LYS A 182 -21.66 6.14 3.42
CA LYS A 182 -23.01 6.29 2.84
C LYS A 182 -23.99 6.85 3.87
N HIS A 183 -24.06 6.24 5.05
CA HIS A 183 -25.02 6.63 6.09
C HIS A 183 -24.77 8.07 6.56
N ILE A 184 -23.51 8.42 6.84
CA ILE A 184 -23.14 9.78 7.24
C ILE A 184 -23.44 10.78 6.11
N SER A 185 -23.03 10.45 4.89
CA SER A 185 -23.24 11.32 3.72
C SER A 185 -24.72 11.56 3.45
N ALA A 186 -25.57 10.55 3.63
CA ALA A 186 -27.01 10.67 3.47
C ALA A 186 -27.67 11.62 4.49
N ILE A 187 -27.14 11.70 5.71
CA ILE A 187 -27.62 12.62 6.76
C ILE A 187 -27.22 14.07 6.43
N ILE A 188 -25.99 14.29 5.97
CA ILE A 188 -25.43 15.65 5.82
C ILE A 188 -25.61 16.26 4.42
N LYS A 189 -26.06 15.49 3.42
CA LYS A 189 -26.14 15.95 2.02
C LYS A 189 -26.99 17.22 1.83
N ASP A 190 -27.98 17.41 2.68
CA ASP A 190 -28.93 18.53 2.59
C ASP A 190 -28.52 19.76 3.41
N TYR A 191 -27.40 19.67 4.14
CA TYR A 191 -26.90 20.78 4.94
C TYR A 191 -26.42 21.91 4.01
N LYS A 192 -26.82 23.15 4.32
CA LYS A 192 -26.54 24.32 3.47
C LYS A 192 -25.03 24.57 3.32
N GLU A 193 -24.27 24.26 4.36
CA GLU A 193 -22.83 24.40 4.47
C GLU A 193 -22.11 23.49 3.48
N CYS A 194 -22.62 22.27 3.28
CA CYS A 194 -22.06 21.34 2.29
C CYS A 194 -22.16 21.93 0.88
N LYS A 195 -23.31 22.52 0.54
CA LYS A 195 -23.58 23.13 -0.77
C LYS A 195 -22.73 24.38 -1.05
N ARG A 196 -22.37 25.15 -0.01
CA ARG A 196 -21.56 26.38 -0.14
C ARG A 196 -20.08 26.12 -0.42
N SER A 197 -19.57 24.96 -0.03
CA SER A 197 -18.14 24.67 -0.11
C SER A 197 -17.62 24.42 -1.54
N GLY A 198 -18.50 24.03 -2.47
CA GLY A 198 -18.11 23.54 -3.80
C GLY A 198 -17.38 22.18 -3.78
N LYS A 199 -17.18 21.57 -2.61
CA LYS A 199 -16.51 20.26 -2.45
C LYS A 199 -17.53 19.13 -2.48
N SER A 200 -17.09 17.93 -2.85
CA SER A 200 -17.93 16.73 -2.71
C SER A 200 -18.19 16.43 -1.22
N ILE A 201 -19.32 15.78 -0.91
CA ILE A 201 -19.65 15.37 0.46
C ILE A 201 -18.55 14.47 1.04
N LEU A 202 -17.99 13.57 0.22
CA LEU A 202 -16.89 12.70 0.65
C LEU A 202 -15.62 13.48 0.95
N LYS A 203 -15.36 14.60 0.25
CA LYS A 203 -14.21 15.45 0.57
C LYS A 203 -14.40 16.19 1.89
N LEU A 204 -15.62 16.63 2.20
CA LEU A 204 -15.94 17.23 3.50
C LEU A 204 -15.80 16.21 4.63
N LEU A 205 -16.28 14.97 4.42
CA LEU A 205 -16.10 13.88 5.37
C LEU A 205 -14.62 13.54 5.60
N ASP A 206 -13.81 13.51 4.55
CA ASP A 206 -12.36 13.33 4.64
C ASP A 206 -11.69 14.42 5.48
N GLU A 207 -12.01 15.69 5.23
CA GLU A 207 -11.47 16.82 6.00
C GLU A 207 -11.88 16.77 7.47
N TYR A 208 -13.14 16.44 7.76
CA TYR A 208 -13.62 16.22 9.12
C TYR A 208 -12.86 15.09 9.81
N ASN A 209 -12.76 13.93 9.16
CA ASN A 209 -12.07 12.77 9.71
C ASN A 209 -10.60 13.06 10.00
N TYR A 210 -9.94 13.81 9.11
CA TYR A 210 -8.58 14.25 9.32
C TYR A 210 -8.46 15.21 10.51
N ALA A 211 -9.32 16.22 10.59
CA ALA A 211 -9.34 17.19 11.67
C ALA A 211 -9.60 16.53 13.03
N LYS A 212 -10.62 15.67 13.12
CA LYS A 212 -11.01 14.99 14.36
C LYS A 212 -10.02 13.90 14.75
N TYR A 213 -9.82 12.89 13.90
CA TYR A 213 -9.11 11.66 14.29
C TYR A 213 -7.60 11.70 14.06
N THR A 214 -7.15 12.48 13.07
CA THR A 214 -5.71 12.57 12.78
C THR A 214 -5.05 13.71 13.54
N LYS A 215 -5.72 14.86 13.64
CA LYS A 215 -5.17 16.09 14.22
C LYS A 215 -5.69 16.45 15.60
N GLY A 216 -6.88 15.98 16.01
CA GLY A 216 -7.48 16.36 17.29
C GLY A 216 -7.86 17.84 17.36
N TRP A 217 -8.30 18.43 16.24
CA TRP A 217 -8.77 19.82 16.20
C TRP A 217 -10.25 19.97 16.56
N ILE A 218 -10.97 18.85 16.61
CA ILE A 218 -12.39 18.79 16.92
C ILE A 218 -12.53 17.77 18.04
N ASP A 219 -13.10 18.20 19.16
CA ASP A 219 -13.38 17.34 20.31
C ASP A 219 -14.57 16.40 20.04
#